data_AF-A0AAV8XPT3-F1
#
_entry.id   AF-A0AAV8XPT3-F1
#
_cell.length_a   1.000
_cell.length_b   1.000
_cell.length_c   1.000
_cell.angle_alpha   90.00
_cell.angle_beta   90.00
_cell.angle_gamma   90.00
#
_symmetry.space_group_name_H-M   'P 1'
#
loop_
_entity.id
_entity.type
_entity.pdbx_description
1 polymer ?
#
loop_
_entity_poly.entity_id
_entity_poly.type
_entity_poly.pdbx_seq_one_letter_code
_entity_poly.pdbx_strand_id
1 'polypeptide(L)'
;MKTENMHLSTNSRDKENVSSQDDSIINVKIVCVLTPLTCATLVNEIFKSLLYQKTQIPYPYSWLRAVVHKKRSKSDNEETNKQINFTVANHFRVVSNAYDTLEKIMKAIIKEFSENANYIKEIIFSLWDNAAMPKRNFYH
;
A
#
# COMPACT_ATOMS: atom_id res chain seq x y z
N MET A 1 -22.12 -59.97 40.60
CA MET A 1 -21.02 -59.25 41.26
C MET A 1 -21.13 -57.78 40.87
N LYS A 2 -21.13 -56.89 41.86
CA LYS A 2 -21.15 -55.43 41.74
C LYS A 2 -19.74 -54.88 41.53
N THR A 3 -19.64 -53.78 40.78
CA THR A 3 -18.80 -52.56 41.01
C THR A 3 -19.11 -51.59 39.85
N GLU A 4 -19.95 -50.56 39.99
CA GLU A 4 -19.73 -49.20 40.53
C GLU A 4 -18.60 -48.36 39.88
N ASN A 5 -19.06 -47.33 39.12
CA ASN A 5 -18.62 -45.93 39.01
C ASN A 5 -17.14 -45.55 38.74
N MET A 6 -16.90 -44.74 37.69
CA MET A 6 -16.39 -43.35 37.86
C MET A 6 -16.47 -42.51 36.56
N HIS A 7 -16.90 -41.26 36.72
CA HIS A 7 -16.87 -40.14 35.78
C HIS A 7 -15.55 -39.96 35.01
N LEU A 8 -15.62 -39.46 33.77
CA LEU A 8 -15.06 -38.14 33.44
C LEU A 8 -15.66 -37.60 32.12
N SER A 9 -16.37 -36.48 32.24
CA SER A 9 -16.75 -35.61 31.14
C SER A 9 -15.56 -34.70 30.84
N THR A 10 -15.19 -34.55 29.57
CA THR A 10 -14.46 -33.36 29.10
C THR A 10 -14.94 -33.01 27.70
N ASN A 11 -15.76 -31.97 27.70
CA ASN A 11 -16.19 -31.20 26.55
C ASN A 11 -15.08 -30.17 26.26
N SER A 12 -14.48 -30.22 25.07
CA SER A 12 -13.57 -29.18 24.56
C SER A 12 -13.87 -29.06 23.07
N ARG A 13 -14.78 -28.16 22.70
CA ARG A 13 -14.50 -26.77 22.31
C ARG A 13 -13.68 -26.67 21.01
N ASP A 14 -14.37 -26.07 20.04
CA ASP A 14 -13.82 -25.13 19.07
C ASP A 14 -12.98 -25.74 17.95
N LYS A 15 -13.66 -26.48 17.06
CA LYS A 15 -13.38 -26.34 15.62
C LYS A 15 -14.20 -25.16 15.12
N GLU A 16 -13.77 -23.95 15.45
CA GLU A 16 -14.10 -22.79 14.63
C GLU A 16 -13.50 -23.04 13.25
N ASN A 17 -14.37 -23.34 12.30
CA ASN A 17 -14.08 -23.29 10.88
C ASN A 17 -13.52 -21.89 10.57
N VAL A 18 -12.20 -21.79 10.43
CA VAL A 18 -11.56 -20.64 9.81
C VAL A 18 -12.16 -20.51 8.41
N SER A 19 -12.96 -19.48 8.23
CA SER A 19 -13.73 -19.22 7.02
C SER A 19 -12.79 -19.00 5.84
N SER A 20 -12.92 -19.90 4.86
CA SER A 20 -12.79 -19.66 3.42
C SER A 20 -11.98 -18.43 3.04
N GLN A 21 -10.66 -18.59 2.92
CA GLN A 21 -9.82 -17.67 2.18
C GLN A 21 -10.25 -17.77 0.71
N ASP A 22 -11.01 -16.79 0.24
CA ASP A 22 -11.46 -16.74 -1.14
C ASP A 22 -10.27 -16.27 -1.99
N ASP A 23 -9.41 -17.22 -2.38
CA ASP A 23 -8.30 -17.00 -3.28
C ASP A 23 -8.85 -16.65 -4.67
N SER A 24 -9.20 -15.38 -4.85
CA SER A 24 -9.65 -14.85 -6.12
C SER A 24 -8.47 -14.78 -7.09
N ILE A 25 -8.23 -15.89 -7.78
CA ILE A 25 -7.21 -15.98 -8.84
C ILE A 25 -7.74 -15.27 -10.09
N ILE A 26 -7.08 -14.16 -10.47
CA ILE A 26 -7.40 -13.42 -11.68
C ILE A 26 -6.38 -13.78 -12.77
N ASN A 27 -6.81 -14.56 -13.76
CA ASN A 27 -5.98 -14.92 -14.91
C ASN A 27 -6.20 -13.92 -16.05
N VAL A 28 -5.14 -13.20 -16.44
CA VAL A 28 -5.18 -12.23 -17.54
C VAL A 28 -4.42 -12.79 -18.74
N LYS A 29 -5.11 -12.99 -19.87
CA LYS A 29 -4.48 -13.36 -21.13
C LYS A 29 -4.02 -12.12 -21.87
N ILE A 30 -2.71 -11.99 -22.07
CA ILE A 30 -2.11 -10.88 -22.80
C ILE A 30 -1.81 -11.33 -24.22
N VAL A 31 -2.32 -10.60 -25.21
CA VAL A 31 -2.20 -10.94 -26.65
C VAL A 31 -1.03 -10.21 -27.31
N CYS A 32 -0.40 -9.27 -26.61
CA CYS A 32 0.74 -8.49 -27.11
C CYS A 32 2.09 -8.98 -26.56
N VAL A 33 3.18 -8.56 -27.22
CA VAL A 33 4.54 -8.80 -26.73
C VAL A 33 4.80 -7.92 -25.51
N LEU A 34 5.14 -8.55 -24.39
CA LEU A 34 5.53 -7.86 -23.17
C LEU A 34 7.03 -7.57 -23.19
N THR A 35 7.38 -6.29 -23.19
CA THR A 35 8.76 -5.84 -22.96
C THR A 35 9.00 -5.64 -21.46
N PRO A 36 10.25 -5.69 -20.98
CA PRO A 36 10.54 -5.42 -19.57
C PRO A 36 10.02 -4.06 -19.10
N LEU A 37 10.09 -3.04 -19.96
CA LEU A 37 9.54 -1.71 -19.68
C LEU A 37 8.01 -1.72 -19.55
N THR A 38 7.33 -2.50 -20.41
CA THR A 38 5.87 -2.65 -20.34
C THR A 38 5.46 -3.37 -19.06
N CYS A 39 6.18 -4.42 -18.66
CA CYS A 39 5.97 -5.11 -17.40
C CYS A 39 6.16 -4.17 -16.20
N ALA A 40 7.26 -3.41 -16.17
CA ALA A 40 7.51 -2.44 -15.10
C ALA A 40 6.40 -1.38 -14.99
N THR A 41 5.93 -0.91 -16.14
CA THR A 41 4.82 0.07 -16.20
C THR A 41 3.53 -0.54 -15.66
N LEU A 42 3.19 -1.76 -16.06
CA LEU A 42 2.02 -2.48 -15.56
C LEU A 42 2.08 -2.67 -14.04
N VAL A 43 3.24 -3.06 -13.51
CA VAL A 43 3.49 -3.24 -12.07
C VAL A 43 3.33 -1.92 -11.33
N ASN A 44 3.83 -0.81 -11.88
CA ASN A 44 3.62 0.52 -11.33
C ASN A 44 2.14 0.95 -11.31
N GLU A 45 1.35 0.63 -12.33
CA GLU A 45 -0.10 0.88 -12.33
C GLU A 45 -0.84 0.06 -11.28
N ILE A 46 -0.49 -1.24 -11.16
CA ILE A 46 -1.03 -2.12 -10.12
C ILE A 46 -0.68 -1.56 -8.73
N PHE A 47 0.59 -1.22 -8.51
CA PHE A 47 1.07 -0.63 -7.27
C PHE A 47 0.30 0.63 -6.89
N LYS A 48 0.17 1.60 -7.81
CA LYS A 48 -0.60 2.83 -7.59
C LYS A 48 -2.06 2.56 -7.23
N SER A 49 -2.66 1.59 -7.92
CA SER A 49 -4.06 1.20 -7.69
C SER A 49 -4.23 0.57 -6.31
N LEU A 50 -3.32 -0.32 -5.91
CA LEU A 50 -3.33 -0.96 -4.59
C LEU A 50 -3.18 0.06 -3.47
N LEU A 51 -2.26 1.03 -3.60
CA LEU A 51 -2.08 2.09 -2.60
C LEU A 51 -3.34 2.91 -2.39
N TYR A 52 -4.05 3.23 -3.47
CA TYR A 52 -5.30 3.98 -3.40
C TYR A 52 -6.44 3.13 -2.80
N GLN A 53 -6.60 1.89 -3.26
CA GLN A 53 -7.66 0.99 -2.79
C GLN A 53 -7.50 0.60 -1.32
N LYS A 54 -6.27 0.44 -0.84
CA LYS A 54 -5.96 0.15 0.57
C LYS A 54 -5.90 1.42 1.44
N THR A 55 -6.34 2.57 0.93
CA THR A 55 -6.38 3.84 1.66
C THR A 55 -5.02 4.32 2.19
N GLN A 56 -3.90 3.80 1.66
CA GLN A 56 -2.56 4.26 2.03
C GLN A 56 -2.27 5.66 1.50
N ILE A 57 -2.97 6.06 0.44
CA ILE A 57 -3.03 7.44 -0.05
C ILE A 57 -4.48 7.92 -0.14
N PRO A 58 -4.78 9.17 0.26
CA PRO A 58 -6.15 9.68 0.29
C PRO A 58 -6.72 10.01 -1.09
N TYR A 59 -5.87 10.12 -2.12
CA TYR A 59 -6.25 10.48 -3.49
C TYR A 59 -5.49 9.63 -4.51
N PRO A 60 -6.01 9.46 -5.73
CA PRO A 60 -5.27 8.80 -6.79
C PRO A 60 -3.90 9.45 -7.02
N TYR A 61 -2.90 8.64 -7.35
CA TYR A 61 -1.54 9.11 -7.57
C TYR A 61 -1.45 10.26 -8.59
N SER A 62 -2.27 10.24 -9.67
CA SER A 62 -2.31 11.30 -10.67
C SER A 62 -2.70 12.67 -10.09
N TRP A 63 -3.63 12.67 -9.13
CA TRP A 63 -4.04 13.87 -8.43
C TRP A 63 -2.94 14.37 -7.50
N LEU A 64 -2.32 13.47 -6.74
CA LEU A 64 -1.19 13.78 -5.86
C LEU A 64 -0.05 14.44 -6.65
N ARG A 65 0.30 13.87 -7.82
CA ARG A 65 1.28 14.42 -8.76
C ARG A 65 0.91 15.83 -9.17
N ALA A 66 -0.32 16.06 -9.63
CA ALA A 66 -0.77 17.38 -10.09
C ALA A 66 -0.68 18.44 -8.97
N VAL A 67 -1.06 18.09 -7.75
CA VAL A 67 -1.00 19.00 -6.60
C VAL A 67 0.45 19.34 -6.23
N VAL A 68 1.32 18.34 -6.14
CA VAL A 68 2.74 18.54 -5.80
C VAL A 68 3.44 19.40 -6.86
N HIS A 69 3.26 19.09 -8.14
CA HIS A 69 3.84 19.89 -9.23
C HIS A 69 3.30 21.32 -9.22
N LYS A 70 1.98 21.51 -9.16
CA LYS A 70 1.36 22.84 -9.16
C LYS A 70 1.87 23.70 -8.01
N LYS A 71 2.10 23.13 -6.83
CA LYS A 71 2.61 23.89 -5.68
C LYS A 71 4.11 24.17 -5.77
N ARG A 72 4.92 23.23 -6.26
CA ARG A 72 6.36 23.46 -6.54
C ARG A 72 6.55 24.58 -7.56
N SER A 73 5.85 24.53 -8.71
CA SER A 73 5.94 25.55 -9.76
C SER A 73 5.48 26.95 -9.35
N LYS A 74 4.65 27.06 -8.30
CA LYS A 74 4.25 28.35 -7.72
C LYS A 74 5.26 28.90 -6.73
N SER A 75 5.96 28.03 -5.99
CA SER A 75 7.02 28.44 -5.06
C SER A 75 8.18 29.10 -5.81
N ASP A 76 8.51 28.60 -7.00
CA ASP A 76 9.61 29.13 -7.81
C ASP A 76 9.31 30.52 -8.44
N ASN A 77 8.05 30.98 -8.40
CA ASN A 77 7.60 32.21 -9.09
C ASN A 77 6.98 33.29 -8.18
N GLU A 78 6.66 33.01 -6.91
CA GLU A 78 5.94 33.95 -6.01
C GLU A 78 6.67 34.17 -4.66
N GLU A 79 7.95 34.50 -4.67
CA GLU A 79 8.75 34.55 -3.43
C GLU A 79 8.70 35.87 -2.63
N THR A 80 7.91 36.89 -2.99
CA THR A 80 8.09 38.21 -2.35
C THR A 80 7.06 38.73 -1.35
N ASN A 81 5.83 38.20 -1.17
CA ASN A 81 4.88 38.92 -0.28
C ASN A 81 3.68 38.16 0.35
N LYS A 82 3.64 36.83 0.42
CA LYS A 82 2.51 36.12 1.06
C LYS A 82 2.89 35.58 2.44
N GLN A 83 2.09 35.93 3.46
CA GLN A 83 2.14 35.32 4.79
C GLN A 83 2.05 33.79 4.65
N ILE A 84 3.15 33.10 4.96
CA ILE A 84 3.22 31.65 4.86
C ILE A 84 2.44 31.06 6.04
N ASN A 85 1.32 30.41 5.77
CA ASN A 85 0.65 29.60 6.78
C ASN A 85 1.50 28.34 7.05
N PHE A 86 2.20 28.32 8.19
CA PHE A 86 3.14 27.26 8.58
C PHE A 86 2.50 25.87 8.63
N THR A 87 1.23 25.77 9.04
CA THR A 87 0.49 24.50 9.07
C THR A 87 0.33 23.93 7.65
N VAL A 88 -0.09 24.77 6.71
CA VAL A 88 -0.26 24.38 5.29
C VAL A 88 1.08 24.05 4.63
N ALA A 89 2.15 24.76 5.00
CA ALA A 89 3.50 24.47 4.52
C ALA A 89 4.01 23.10 5.04
N ASN A 90 3.81 22.81 6.33
CA ASN A 90 4.23 21.54 6.92
C ASN A 90 3.44 20.35 6.37
N HIS A 91 2.10 20.46 6.23
CA HIS A 91 1.30 19.41 5.59
C HIS A 91 1.75 19.13 4.17
N PHE A 92 2.02 20.19 3.39
CA PHE A 92 2.53 20.02 2.05
C PHE A 92 3.90 19.33 2.03
N ARG A 93 4.80 19.66 2.94
CA ARG A 93 6.11 18.98 3.04
C ARG A 93 5.94 17.48 3.26
N VAL A 94 5.04 17.07 4.15
CA VAL A 94 4.77 15.63 4.40
C VAL A 94 4.23 14.96 3.13
N VAL A 95 3.23 15.56 2.48
CA VAL A 95 2.63 15.05 1.24
C VAL A 95 3.67 14.97 0.12
N SER A 96 4.51 16.00 0.00
CA SER A 96 5.59 16.07 -0.99
C SER A 96 6.63 14.97 -0.77
N ASN A 97 7.04 14.73 0.47
CA ASN A 97 8.01 13.68 0.79
C ASN A 97 7.44 12.28 0.52
N ALA A 98 6.17 12.05 0.85
CA ALA A 98 5.48 10.81 0.53
C ALA A 98 5.42 10.59 -0.99
N TYR A 99 5.06 11.62 -1.76
CA TYR A 99 5.08 11.59 -3.22
C TYR A 99 6.46 11.25 -3.77
N ASP A 100 7.53 11.90 -3.29
CA ASP A 100 8.89 11.63 -3.76
C ASP A 100 9.35 10.21 -3.43
N THR A 101 8.86 9.63 -2.32
CA THR A 101 9.13 8.24 -1.95
C THR A 101 8.45 7.29 -2.94
N LEU A 102 7.19 7.54 -3.28
CA LEU A 102 6.47 6.76 -4.30
C LEU A 102 7.17 6.82 -5.65
N GLU A 103 7.61 8.01 -6.06
CA GLU A 103 8.40 8.21 -7.28
C GLU A 103 9.68 7.37 -7.29
N LYS A 104 10.41 7.35 -6.18
CA LYS A 104 11.63 6.55 -6.05
C LYS A 104 11.34 5.06 -6.18
N ILE A 105 10.27 4.56 -5.54
CA ILE A 105 9.87 3.15 -5.63
C ILE A 105 9.54 2.80 -7.08
N MET A 106 8.71 3.60 -7.77
CA MET A 106 8.33 3.31 -9.16
C MET A 106 9.53 3.36 -10.12
N LYS A 107 10.48 4.27 -9.90
CA LYS A 107 11.73 4.32 -10.66
C LYS A 107 12.62 3.11 -10.38
N ALA A 108 12.69 2.67 -9.12
CA ALA A 108 13.42 1.47 -8.76
C ALA A 108 12.83 0.22 -9.42
N ILE A 109 11.50 0.09 -9.46
CA ILE A 109 10.82 -0.99 -10.20
C ILE A 109 11.24 -0.98 -11.68
N ILE A 110 11.18 0.17 -12.34
CA ILE A 110 11.61 0.30 -13.76
C ILE A 110 13.07 -0.11 -13.93
N LYS A 111 13.94 0.32 -13.02
CA LYS A 111 15.36 -0.02 -13.03
C LYS A 111 15.58 -1.53 -12.91
N GLU A 112 14.95 -2.17 -11.93
CA GLU A 112 15.07 -3.62 -11.72
C GLU A 112 14.60 -4.43 -12.93
N PHE A 113 13.48 -4.03 -13.54
CA PHE A 113 13.03 -4.67 -14.78
C PHE A 113 13.97 -4.41 -15.95
N SER A 114 14.70 -3.30 -15.98
CA SER A 114 15.64 -3.01 -17.06
C SER A 114 16.94 -3.81 -16.92
N GLU A 115 17.40 -4.01 -15.68
CA GLU A 115 18.68 -4.67 -15.38
C GLU A 115 18.52 -6.20 -15.23
N ASN A 116 17.41 -6.66 -14.66
CA ASN A 116 17.20 -8.05 -14.23
C ASN A 116 15.99 -8.73 -14.90
N ALA A 117 15.50 -8.19 -16.02
CA ALA A 117 14.27 -8.61 -16.71
C ALA A 117 14.05 -10.13 -16.79
N ASN A 118 15.10 -10.87 -17.17
CA ASN A 118 15.02 -12.31 -17.46
C ASN A 118 14.84 -13.18 -16.20
N TYR A 119 15.04 -12.60 -15.01
CA TYR A 119 15.01 -13.33 -13.74
C TYR A 119 13.75 -13.04 -12.91
N ILE A 120 12.96 -12.01 -13.26
CA ILE A 120 11.77 -11.63 -12.51
C ILE A 120 10.60 -12.52 -12.94
N LYS A 121 10.25 -13.49 -12.08
CA LYS A 121 9.12 -14.40 -12.30
C LYS A 121 7.87 -14.01 -11.50
N GLU A 122 8.09 -13.35 -10.36
CA GLU A 122 7.04 -13.05 -9.40
C GLU A 122 7.32 -11.70 -8.73
N ILE A 123 6.23 -11.00 -8.39
CA ILE A 123 6.28 -9.74 -7.65
C ILE A 123 5.26 -9.84 -6.53
N ILE A 124 5.70 -9.54 -5.32
CA ILE A 124 4.88 -9.60 -4.12
C ILE A 124 4.75 -8.20 -3.55
N PHE A 125 3.51 -7.72 -3.39
CA PHE A 125 3.22 -6.48 -2.69
C PHE A 125 2.86 -6.79 -1.23
N SER A 126 3.76 -6.44 -0.32
CA SER A 126 3.51 -6.52 1.13
C SER A 126 3.08 -5.16 1.64
N LEU A 127 1.81 -5.04 2.03
CA LEU A 127 1.20 -3.81 2.50
C LEU A 127 0.72 -4.03 3.94
N TRP A 128 1.34 -3.33 4.90
CA TRP A 128 0.88 -3.35 6.29
C TRP A 128 -0.07 -2.18 6.56
N ASP A 129 -1.29 -2.49 7.00
CA ASP A 129 -2.22 -1.49 7.52
C ASP A 129 -1.87 -1.20 8.98
N ASN A 130 -1.18 -0.08 9.23
CA ASN A 130 -1.01 0.48 10.58
C ASN A 130 -2.31 1.16 11.07
N ALA A 131 -3.44 0.45 11.00
CA ALA A 131 -4.73 0.94 11.49
C ALA A 131 -4.94 0.72 13.00
N ALA A 132 -4.00 0.07 13.70
CA ALA A 132 -4.13 -0.22 15.13
C ALA A 132 -2.85 0.13 15.91
N MET A 133 -2.69 1.41 16.23
CA MET A 133 -2.28 1.75 17.59
C MET A 133 -3.17 2.89 18.10
N PRO A 134 -4.28 2.60 18.79
CA PRO A 134 -4.96 3.63 19.56
C PRO A 134 -3.97 4.08 20.64
N LYS A 135 -3.61 5.37 20.65
CA LYS A 135 -3.07 6.02 21.85
C LYS A 135 -4.20 6.05 22.88
N ARG A 136 -4.45 4.92 23.53
CA ARG A 136 -5.34 4.83 24.68
C ARG A 136 -4.56 5.44 25.85
N ASN A 137 -4.57 6.77 25.91
CA ASN A 137 -4.21 7.49 27.12
C ASN A 137 -5.23 7.06 28.18
N PHE A 138 -4.85 6.15 29.06
CA PHE A 138 -5.56 5.97 30.32
C PHE A 138 -5.16 7.16 31.20
N TYR A 139 -5.99 8.21 31.16
CA TYR A 139 -6.13 9.11 32.29
C TYR A 139 -7.43 8.74 33.01
N HIS A 140 -7.31 8.66 34.33
CA HIS A 140 -8.26 8.25 35.38
C HIS A 140 -8.27 6.77 35.72
#